data_AF-A0A1F2TD45-F1
#
_entry.id   AF-A0A1F2TD45-F1
#
_cell.length_a   1.000
_cell.length_b   1.000
_cell.length_c   1.000
_cell.angle_alpha   90.00
_cell.angle_beta   90.00
_cell.angle_gamma   90.00
#
_symmetry.space_group_name_H-M   'P 1'
#
loop_
_entity.id
_entity.type
_entity.pdbx_description
1 polymer ?
#
loop_
_entity_poly.entity_id
_entity_poly.type
_entity_poly.pdbx_seq_one_letter_code
_entity_poly.pdbx_strand_id
1 'polypeptide(L)'
;MRVTLMAMLGKVRIPLQVDIGAGDAVVPPPDTIDYPGLLDLPRAHVRVYRPETSIAEKTEAMVRLALTNSRMKDFFDIRRLAMSRPFDGETLRLAIKATFERRQTPLPSEPPLALTSEFATDPQKGRLWDAFVGRIRGAEHPDLSEVIDTLRAFLWPALLAAATNGPWQRGWKPGGPWSEARSRP
;
A
#
# COMPACT_ATOMS: atom_id res chain seq x y z
N MET A 1 -17.65 4.65 7.56
CA MET A 1 -18.62 5.76 7.52
C MET A 1 -18.13 6.78 6.49
N ARG A 2 -19.03 7.41 5.73
CA ARG A 2 -18.68 8.49 4.80
C ARG A 2 -19.41 9.75 5.23
N VAL A 3 -18.68 10.85 5.32
CA VAL A 3 -19.23 12.17 5.65
C VAL A 3 -18.90 13.11 4.51
N THR A 4 -19.90 13.85 4.04
CA THR A 4 -19.71 14.96 3.11
C THR A 4 -19.88 16.26 3.88
N LEU A 5 -19.01 17.22 3.61
CA LEU A 5 -19.02 18.53 4.23
C LEU A 5 -18.70 19.61 3.20
N MET A 6 -19.16 20.82 3.44
CA MET A 6 -18.88 21.95 2.57
C MET A 6 -17.81 22.82 3.23
N ALA A 7 -16.57 22.72 2.75
CA ALA A 7 -15.48 23.58 3.19
C ALA A 7 -15.58 24.95 2.51
N MET A 8 -15.09 25.98 3.18
CA MET A 8 -15.13 27.36 2.69
C MET A 8 -13.70 27.92 2.60
N LEU A 9 -13.35 28.52 1.46
CA LEU A 9 -12.14 29.33 1.29
C LEU A 9 -12.56 30.73 0.85
N GLY A 10 -12.66 31.67 1.80
CA GLY A 10 -13.34 32.95 1.56
C GLY A 10 -14.81 32.72 1.16
N LYS A 11 -15.19 33.16 -0.04
CA LYS A 11 -16.54 32.93 -0.62
C LYS A 11 -16.63 31.63 -1.43
N VAL A 12 -15.52 30.94 -1.69
CA VAL A 12 -15.48 29.72 -2.49
C VAL A 12 -15.97 28.54 -1.64
N ARG A 13 -16.88 27.76 -2.22
CA ARG A 13 -17.42 26.52 -1.64
C ARG A 13 -16.70 25.31 -2.22
N ILE A 14 -16.13 24.47 -1.36
CA ILE A 14 -15.37 23.28 -1.72
C ILE A 14 -16.06 22.06 -1.11
N PRO A 15 -16.77 21.25 -1.91
CA PRO A 15 -17.32 19.99 -1.44
C PRO A 15 -16.18 19.05 -1.02
N LEU A 16 -16.14 18.64 0.24
CA LEU A 16 -15.17 17.70 0.79
C LEU A 16 -15.87 16.42 1.22
N GLN A 17 -15.30 15.28 0.83
CA GLN A 17 -15.73 13.96 1.29
C GLN A 17 -14.66 13.37 2.20
N VAL A 18 -15.07 12.87 3.35
CA VAL A 18 -14.21 12.19 4.32
C VAL A 18 -14.72 10.77 4.50
N ASP A 19 -13.87 9.81 4.17
CA ASP A 19 -14.10 8.38 4.43
C ASP A 19 -13.44 8.01 5.77
N ILE A 20 -14.25 7.53 6.72
CA ILE A 20 -13.85 7.19 8.07
C ILE A 20 -13.92 5.67 8.23
N GLY A 21 -12.75 5.04 8.28
CA GLY A 21 -12.56 3.65 8.68
C GLY A 21 -12.38 3.55 10.19
N ALA A 22 -12.87 2.47 10.79
CA ALA A 22 -12.67 2.19 12.21
C ALA A 22 -12.36 0.71 12.39
N GLY A 23 -11.47 0.44 13.35
CA GLY A 23 -11.13 -0.93 13.75
C GLY A 23 -9.91 -1.53 13.06
N ASP A 24 -9.25 -0.86 12.12
CA ASP A 24 -8.01 -1.40 11.54
C ASP A 24 -6.87 -1.47 12.57
N ALA A 25 -5.99 -2.46 12.40
CA ALA A 25 -4.76 -2.55 13.18
C ALA A 25 -3.80 -1.45 12.73
N VAL A 26 -3.28 -0.69 13.69
CA VAL A 26 -2.36 0.43 13.43
C VAL A 26 -0.98 0.06 13.96
N VAL A 27 -0.29 -0.74 13.15
CA VAL A 27 1.07 -1.21 13.43
C VAL A 27 1.95 -0.90 12.22
N PRO A 28 3.07 -0.18 12.39
CA PRO A 28 3.48 0.57 13.58
C PRO A 28 2.54 1.77 13.91
N PRO A 29 2.70 2.43 15.07
CA PRO A 29 1.91 3.63 15.41
C PRO A 29 2.03 4.73 14.34
N PRO A 30 0.99 5.58 14.17
CA PRO A 30 0.99 6.66 13.18
C PRO A 30 2.10 7.69 13.45
N ASP A 31 2.67 8.23 12.38
CA ASP A 31 3.56 9.39 12.45
C ASP A 31 2.74 10.69 12.48
N THR A 32 3.37 11.78 12.90
CA THR A 32 2.81 13.14 12.74
C THR A 32 3.60 13.86 11.65
N ILE A 33 2.89 14.50 10.72
CA ILE A 33 3.50 15.33 9.68
C ILE A 33 2.97 16.76 9.74
N ASP A 34 3.84 17.69 9.35
CA ASP A 34 3.48 19.09 9.15
C ASP A 34 3.07 19.31 7.69
N TYR A 35 1.77 19.21 7.44
CA TYR A 35 1.22 19.47 6.12
C TYR A 35 1.35 20.97 5.80
N PRO A 36 1.84 21.33 4.60
CA PRO A 36 2.04 22.72 4.23
C PRO A 36 0.73 23.50 4.33
N GLY A 37 0.81 24.71 4.88
CA GLY A 37 -0.30 25.65 4.89
C GLY A 37 -0.70 26.05 3.46
N LEU A 38 -1.95 26.42 3.28
CA LEU A 38 -2.42 27.05 2.06
C LEU A 38 -2.35 28.57 2.23
N LEU A 39 -1.59 29.26 1.37
CA LEU A 39 -1.30 30.70 1.51
C LEU A 39 -0.64 31.00 2.87
N ASP A 40 -1.12 32.01 3.58
CA ASP A 40 -0.61 32.43 4.90
C ASP A 40 -1.27 31.68 6.08
N LEU A 41 -2.04 30.62 5.79
CA LEU A 41 -2.66 29.81 6.85
C LEU A 41 -1.61 28.98 7.59
N PRO A 42 -1.82 28.72 8.90
CA PRO A 42 -0.91 27.90 9.68
C PRO A 42 -0.81 26.48 9.10
N ARG A 43 0.35 25.85 9.30
CA ARG A 43 0.58 24.45 8.95
C ARG A 43 -0.37 23.56 9.75
N ALA A 44 -0.86 22.50 9.11
CA ALA A 44 -1.69 21.51 9.79
C ALA A 44 -0.80 20.38 10.32
N HIS A 45 -0.90 20.07 11.61
CA HIS A 45 -0.26 18.91 12.22
C HIS A 45 -1.21 17.72 12.11
N VAL A 46 -0.86 16.75 11.26
CA VAL A 46 -1.76 15.63 10.91
C VAL A 46 -1.11 14.31 11.29
N ARG A 47 -1.85 13.46 12.00
CA ARG A 47 -1.46 12.07 12.21
C ARG A 47 -1.70 11.29 10.92
N VAL A 48 -0.67 10.62 10.43
CA VAL A 48 -0.72 9.87 9.17
C VAL A 48 -0.32 8.42 9.39
N TYR A 49 -1.00 7.54 8.65
CA TYR A 49 -0.63 6.14 8.61
C TYR A 49 0.78 5.99 8.10
N ARG A 50 1.49 5.06 8.74
CA ARG A 50 2.77 4.57 8.28
C ARG A 50 2.58 3.85 6.93
N PRO A 51 3.48 4.05 5.94
CA PRO A 51 3.37 3.38 4.65
C PRO A 51 3.22 1.85 4.79
N GLU A 52 3.89 1.24 5.76
CA GLU A 52 3.84 -0.19 6.07
C GLU A 52 2.42 -0.66 6.38
N THR A 53 1.68 0.06 7.23
CA THR A 53 0.28 -0.24 7.54
C THR A 53 -0.60 -0.10 6.30
N SER A 54 -0.39 0.94 5.51
CA SER A 54 -1.15 1.14 4.27
C SER A 54 -0.88 0.04 3.23
N ILE A 55 0.36 -0.45 3.14
CA ILE A 55 0.75 -1.59 2.30
C ILE A 55 0.10 -2.87 2.82
N ALA A 56 0.12 -3.11 4.13
CA ALA A 56 -0.48 -4.29 4.76
C ALA A 56 -1.99 -4.39 4.46
N GLU A 57 -2.73 -3.29 4.62
CA GLU A 57 -4.18 -3.25 4.33
C GLU A 57 -4.51 -3.50 2.86
N LYS A 58 -3.72 -2.92 1.94
CA LYS A 58 -3.90 -3.14 0.50
C LYS A 58 -3.54 -4.57 0.13
N THR A 59 -2.48 -5.13 0.72
CA THR A 59 -2.05 -6.51 0.49
C THR A 59 -3.11 -7.50 0.98
N GLU A 60 -3.68 -7.27 2.17
CA GLU A 60 -4.81 -8.07 2.67
C GLU A 60 -5.99 -8.04 1.69
N ALA A 61 -6.37 -6.85 1.19
CA ALA A 61 -7.43 -6.73 0.21
C ALA A 61 -7.10 -7.46 -1.11
N MET A 62 -5.84 -7.44 -1.56
CA MET A 62 -5.39 -8.20 -2.72
C MET A 62 -5.55 -9.71 -2.54
N VAL A 63 -5.16 -10.23 -1.37
CA VAL A 63 -5.32 -11.65 -1.02
C VAL A 63 -6.79 -12.03 -0.95
N ARG A 64 -7.60 -11.27 -0.20
CA ARG A 64 -9.00 -11.57 0.05
C ARG A 64 -9.87 -11.49 -1.21
N LEU A 65 -9.60 -10.53 -2.11
CA LEU A 65 -10.42 -10.32 -3.31
C LEU A 65 -9.98 -11.20 -4.49
N ALA A 66 -8.70 -11.59 -4.59
CA ALA A 66 -8.16 -12.42 -5.67
C ALA A 66 -8.65 -11.97 -7.08
N LEU A 67 -9.27 -12.86 -7.87
CA LEU A 67 -9.79 -12.55 -9.21
C LEU A 67 -10.89 -11.49 -9.23
N THR A 68 -11.59 -11.24 -8.12
CA THR A 68 -12.61 -10.19 -8.07
C THR A 68 -12.02 -8.79 -7.84
N ASN A 69 -10.69 -8.70 -7.60
CA ASN A 69 -10.05 -7.43 -7.30
C ASN A 69 -10.06 -6.49 -8.51
N SER A 70 -10.75 -5.35 -8.37
CA SER A 70 -10.82 -4.28 -9.37
C SER A 70 -10.03 -3.03 -8.98
N ARG A 71 -9.36 -3.04 -7.81
CA ARG A 71 -8.68 -1.89 -7.22
C ARG A 71 -7.26 -1.71 -7.78
N MET A 72 -7.13 -1.45 -9.08
CA MET A 72 -5.84 -1.31 -9.76
C MET A 72 -4.95 -0.21 -9.14
N LYS A 73 -5.55 0.83 -8.56
CA LYS A 73 -4.83 1.86 -7.81
C LYS A 73 -3.96 1.30 -6.68
N ASP A 74 -4.43 0.27 -5.98
CA ASP A 74 -3.69 -0.30 -4.85
C ASP A 74 -2.37 -0.93 -5.32
N PHE A 75 -2.36 -1.57 -6.50
CA PHE A 75 -1.16 -2.13 -7.12
C PHE A 75 -0.15 -1.03 -7.49
N PHE A 76 -0.65 0.05 -8.10
CA PHE A 76 0.18 1.20 -8.46
C PHE A 76 0.78 1.90 -7.25
N ASP A 77 -0.02 2.14 -6.21
CA ASP A 77 0.43 2.82 -4.99
C ASP A 77 1.51 2.01 -4.27
N ILE A 78 1.35 0.69 -4.13
CA ILE A 78 2.39 -0.16 -3.52
C ILE A 78 3.64 -0.18 -4.39
N ARG A 79 3.53 -0.33 -5.73
CA ARG A 79 4.69 -0.30 -6.63
C ARG A 79 5.43 1.01 -6.48
N ARG A 80 4.74 2.14 -6.52
CA ARG A 80 5.33 3.48 -6.38
C ARG A 80 6.08 3.60 -5.05
N LEU A 81 5.51 3.10 -3.95
CA LEU A 81 6.18 3.08 -2.64
C LEU A 81 7.44 2.20 -2.67
N ALA A 82 7.34 0.97 -3.16
CA ALA A 82 8.46 0.04 -3.28
C ALA A 82 9.60 0.60 -4.16
N MET A 83 9.27 1.34 -5.22
CA MET A 83 10.25 1.94 -6.13
C MET A 83 10.90 3.22 -5.60
N SER A 84 10.31 3.89 -4.61
CA SER A 84 10.75 5.23 -4.19
C SER A 84 11.22 5.33 -2.73
N ARG A 85 11.01 4.30 -1.92
CA ARG A 85 11.32 4.34 -0.48
C ARG A 85 12.04 3.08 0.00
N PRO A 86 12.94 3.21 0.99
CA PRO A 86 13.44 2.07 1.72
C PRO A 86 12.39 1.54 2.70
N PHE A 87 12.43 0.24 2.99
CA PHE A 87 11.60 -0.39 4.02
C PHE A 87 12.42 -1.29 4.93
N ASP A 88 12.07 -1.27 6.21
CA ASP A 88 12.49 -2.26 7.18
C ASP A 88 11.56 -3.47 7.12
N GLY A 89 12.15 -4.65 6.95
CA GLY A 89 11.43 -5.90 6.75
C GLY A 89 10.61 -6.28 7.97
N GLU A 90 11.18 -6.15 9.17
CA GLU A 90 10.50 -6.52 10.41
C GLU A 90 9.26 -5.65 10.64
N THR A 91 9.39 -4.35 10.42
CA THR A 91 8.29 -3.39 10.53
C THR A 91 7.16 -3.74 9.55
N LEU A 92 7.49 -4.03 8.28
CA LEU A 92 6.48 -4.42 7.28
C LEU A 92 5.83 -5.76 7.61
N ARG A 93 6.61 -6.75 8.07
CA ARG A 93 6.13 -8.06 8.51
C ARG A 93 5.13 -7.95 9.65
N LEU A 94 5.44 -7.15 10.67
CA LEU A 94 4.56 -6.91 11.82
C LEU A 94 3.28 -6.20 11.40
N ALA A 95 3.37 -5.22 10.50
CA ALA A 95 2.19 -4.55 9.94
C ALA A 95 1.27 -5.55 9.19
N ILE A 96 1.84 -6.37 8.30
CA ILE A 96 1.10 -7.42 7.58
C ILE A 96 0.43 -8.39 8.55
N LYS A 97 1.18 -8.93 9.52
CA LYS A 97 0.65 -9.88 10.50
C LYS A 97 -0.53 -9.27 11.27
N ALA A 98 -0.34 -8.08 11.83
CA ALA A 98 -1.37 -7.40 12.62
C ALA A 98 -2.64 -7.11 11.79
N THR A 99 -2.50 -6.68 10.53
CA THR A 99 -3.63 -6.42 9.64
C THR A 99 -4.39 -7.71 9.30
N PHE A 100 -3.69 -8.77 8.92
CA PHE A 100 -4.31 -10.05 8.55
C PHE A 100 -5.04 -10.67 9.75
N GLU A 101 -4.42 -10.68 10.93
CA GLU A 101 -5.04 -11.12 12.18
C GLU A 101 -6.29 -10.31 12.50
N ARG A 102 -6.20 -8.97 12.43
CA ARG A 102 -7.33 -8.08 12.75
C ARG A 102 -8.52 -8.23 11.81
N ARG A 103 -8.24 -8.50 10.53
CA ARG A 103 -9.25 -8.71 9.48
C ARG A 103 -9.68 -10.17 9.34
N GLN A 104 -9.11 -11.07 10.14
CA GLN A 104 -9.38 -12.51 10.12
C GLN A 104 -9.14 -13.15 8.74
N THR A 105 -8.18 -12.62 8.00
CA THR A 105 -7.75 -13.15 6.71
C THR A 105 -6.53 -14.05 6.96
N PRO A 106 -6.58 -15.36 6.62
CA PRO A 106 -5.44 -16.24 6.78
C PRO A 106 -4.25 -15.76 5.96
N LEU A 107 -3.05 -15.87 6.52
CA LEU A 107 -1.83 -15.64 5.76
C LEU A 107 -1.65 -16.77 4.73
N PRO A 108 -1.33 -16.44 3.47
CA PRO A 108 -1.24 -17.43 2.40
C PRO A 108 0.04 -18.26 2.52
N SER A 109 -0.05 -19.57 2.25
CA SER A 109 1.10 -20.49 2.20
C SER A 109 1.81 -20.51 0.84
N GLU A 110 1.15 -19.98 -0.20
CA GLU A 110 1.64 -19.88 -1.57
C GLU A 110 1.48 -18.44 -2.07
N PRO A 111 2.19 -18.02 -3.15
CA PRO A 111 2.00 -16.70 -3.72
C PRO A 111 0.52 -16.42 -4.02
N PRO A 112 -0.08 -15.35 -3.45
CA PRO A 112 -1.45 -14.97 -3.76
C PRO A 112 -1.64 -14.79 -5.26
N LEU A 113 -2.81 -15.17 -5.77
CA LEU A 113 -3.13 -15.04 -7.19
C LEU A 113 -2.91 -13.63 -7.72
N ALA A 114 -3.21 -12.59 -6.93
CA ALA A 114 -2.95 -11.19 -7.28
C ALA A 114 -1.46 -10.87 -7.54
N LEU A 115 -0.55 -11.73 -7.10
CA LEU A 115 0.90 -11.64 -7.31
C LEU A 115 1.39 -12.69 -8.31
N THR A 116 0.53 -13.24 -9.17
CA THR A 116 0.92 -14.24 -10.18
C THR A 116 0.89 -13.75 -11.61
N SER A 117 1.65 -14.43 -12.47
CA SER A 117 1.63 -14.20 -13.92
C SER A 117 0.25 -14.48 -14.52
N GLU A 118 -0.50 -15.43 -13.96
CA GLU A 118 -1.90 -15.68 -14.36
C GLU A 118 -2.75 -14.41 -14.22
N PHE A 119 -2.66 -13.72 -13.08
CA PHE A 119 -3.37 -12.45 -12.87
C PHE A 119 -2.87 -11.33 -13.79
N ALA A 120 -1.56 -11.25 -14.01
CA ALA A 120 -0.97 -10.24 -14.89
C ALA A 120 -1.42 -10.40 -16.35
N THR A 121 -1.54 -11.64 -16.82
CA THR A 121 -1.92 -11.96 -18.21
C THR A 121 -3.43 -12.03 -18.43
N ASP A 122 -4.25 -11.88 -17.39
CA ASP A 122 -5.70 -11.89 -17.52
C ASP A 122 -6.18 -10.66 -18.32
N PRO A 123 -6.92 -10.86 -19.44
CA PRO A 123 -7.34 -9.76 -20.30
C PRO A 123 -8.32 -8.77 -19.63
N GLN A 124 -9.08 -9.19 -18.62
CA GLN A 124 -9.91 -8.29 -17.84
C GLN A 124 -9.07 -7.42 -16.91
N LYS A 125 -8.01 -7.99 -16.30
CA LYS A 125 -7.07 -7.23 -15.46
C LYS A 125 -6.26 -6.22 -16.27
N GLY A 126 -5.76 -6.61 -17.44
CA GLY A 126 -5.11 -5.69 -18.38
C GLY A 126 -6.00 -4.48 -18.71
N ARG A 127 -7.26 -4.72 -19.09
CA ARG A 127 -8.21 -3.63 -19.38
C ARG A 127 -8.48 -2.71 -18.19
N LEU A 128 -8.60 -3.26 -16.98
CA LEU A 128 -8.78 -2.47 -15.76
C LEU A 128 -7.53 -1.63 -15.47
N TRP A 129 -6.35 -2.20 -15.68
CA TRP A 129 -5.06 -1.53 -15.49
C TRP A 129 -4.91 -0.37 -16.47
N ASP A 130 -5.11 -0.60 -17.76
CA ASP A 130 -5.02 0.42 -18.80
C ASP A 130 -6.00 1.57 -18.55
N ALA A 131 -7.25 1.25 -18.20
CA ALA A 131 -8.26 2.23 -17.88
C ALA A 131 -7.91 3.06 -16.63
N PHE A 132 -7.22 2.48 -15.65
CA PHE A 132 -6.75 3.18 -14.47
C PHE A 132 -5.54 4.07 -14.80
N VAL A 133 -4.51 3.51 -15.44
CA VAL A 133 -3.26 4.18 -15.79
C VAL A 133 -3.49 5.34 -16.76
N GLY A 134 -4.43 5.21 -17.71
CA GLY A 134 -4.83 6.27 -18.62
C GLY A 134 -5.49 7.50 -17.94
N ARG A 135 -5.88 7.39 -16.66
CA ARG A 135 -6.41 8.53 -15.88
C ARG A 135 -5.32 9.26 -15.07
N ILE A 136 -4.13 8.67 -14.94
CA ILE A 136 -3.03 9.25 -14.17
C ILE A 136 -2.31 10.27 -15.06
N ARG A 137 -2.04 11.46 -14.52
CA ARG A 137 -1.22 12.47 -15.19
C ARG A 137 0.27 12.17 -14.93
N GLY A 138 1.07 12.00 -15.97
CA GLY A 138 2.51 11.73 -15.87
C GLY A 138 3.02 10.88 -17.04
N ALA A 139 4.33 10.61 -17.08
CA ALA A 139 4.98 9.90 -18.19
C ALA A 139 5.23 8.40 -17.94
N GLU A 140 5.03 7.90 -16.73
CA GLU A 140 5.21 6.47 -16.42
C GLU A 140 3.89 5.70 -16.51
N HIS A 141 3.82 4.81 -17.50
CA HIS A 141 2.73 3.85 -17.69
C HIS A 141 3.33 2.44 -17.72
N PRO A 142 3.72 1.88 -16.56
CA PRO A 142 4.34 0.56 -16.53
C PRO A 142 3.32 -0.51 -16.93
N ASP A 143 3.80 -1.58 -17.56
CA ASP A 143 2.97 -2.74 -17.87
C ASP A 143 2.47 -3.41 -16.58
N LEU A 144 1.27 -4.00 -16.63
CA LEU A 144 0.72 -4.70 -15.48
C LEU A 144 1.64 -5.84 -15.03
N SER A 145 2.28 -6.55 -15.96
CA SER A 145 3.21 -7.65 -15.63
C SER A 145 4.42 -7.14 -14.85
N GLU A 146 5.02 -6.03 -15.29
CA GLU A 146 6.13 -5.39 -14.57
C GLU A 146 5.74 -4.95 -13.16
N VAL A 147 4.51 -4.46 -13.01
CA VAL A 147 3.95 -4.08 -11.71
C VAL A 147 3.82 -5.31 -10.83
N ILE A 148 3.21 -6.39 -11.32
CA ILE A 148 3.03 -7.62 -10.57
C ILE A 148 4.37 -8.25 -10.19
N ASP A 149 5.37 -8.24 -11.07
CA ASP A 149 6.70 -8.78 -10.76
C ASP A 149 7.40 -7.97 -9.65
N THR A 150 7.30 -6.65 -9.70
CA THR A 150 7.81 -5.77 -8.63
C THR A 150 7.10 -6.06 -7.30
N LEU A 151 5.78 -6.16 -7.32
CA LEU A 151 4.98 -6.45 -6.13
C LEU A 151 5.24 -7.85 -5.59
N ARG A 152 5.42 -8.85 -6.45
CA ARG A 152 5.79 -10.21 -6.06
C ARG A 152 7.14 -10.20 -5.34
N ALA A 153 8.16 -9.56 -5.93
CA ALA A 153 9.49 -9.45 -5.31
C ALA A 153 9.47 -8.71 -3.96
N PHE A 154 8.60 -7.72 -3.82
CA PHE A 154 8.46 -6.91 -2.60
C PHE A 154 7.60 -7.58 -1.52
N LEU A 155 6.40 -8.02 -1.85
CA LEU A 155 5.38 -8.48 -0.89
C LEU A 155 5.49 -9.96 -0.55
N TRP A 156 5.85 -10.83 -1.49
CA TRP A 156 5.84 -12.27 -1.23
C TRP A 156 6.81 -12.69 -0.12
N PRO A 157 8.08 -12.22 -0.11
CA PRO A 157 8.98 -12.50 1.02
C PRO A 157 8.44 -12.00 2.37
N ALA A 158 7.76 -10.84 2.38
CA ALA A 158 7.19 -10.27 3.59
C ALA A 158 5.97 -11.05 4.09
N LEU A 159 5.11 -11.53 3.18
CA LEU A 159 3.96 -12.40 3.50
C LEU A 159 4.43 -13.74 4.08
N LEU A 160 5.42 -14.37 3.46
CA LEU A 160 6.00 -15.62 3.96
C LEU A 160 6.66 -15.42 5.33
N ALA A 161 7.39 -14.32 5.51
CA ALA A 161 7.95 -13.95 6.80
C ALA A 161 6.86 -13.69 7.86
N ALA A 162 5.70 -13.13 7.49
CA ALA A 162 4.60 -12.94 8.42
C ALA A 162 3.93 -14.26 8.82
N ALA A 163 3.87 -15.23 7.90
CA ALA A 163 3.32 -16.57 8.14
C ALA A 163 4.23 -17.43 9.03
N THR A 164 5.53 -17.17 9.00
CA THR A 164 6.52 -17.84 9.84
C THR A 164 6.73 -17.06 11.14
N ASN A 165 6.69 -17.72 12.29
CA ASN A 165 6.96 -17.04 13.56
C ASN A 165 8.48 -16.87 13.73
N GLY A 166 8.99 -15.67 13.39
CA GLY A 166 10.39 -15.30 13.59
C GLY A 166 10.70 -13.86 13.16
N PRO A 167 11.80 -13.26 13.66
CA PRO A 167 12.25 -11.95 13.22
C PRO A 167 12.72 -12.00 11.76
N TRP A 168 12.46 -10.95 10.99
CA TRP A 168 12.86 -10.83 9.59
C TRP A 168 13.71 -9.57 9.36
N GLN A 169 15.01 -9.69 9.64
CA GLN A 169 15.97 -8.59 9.57
C GLN A 169 16.46 -8.35 8.13
N ARG A 170 15.55 -7.89 7.26
CA ARG A 170 15.87 -7.51 5.88
C ARG A 170 15.60 -6.05 5.63
N GLY A 171 16.37 -5.44 4.75
CA GLY A 171 16.16 -4.10 4.23
C GLY A 171 15.78 -4.14 2.76
N TRP A 172 14.76 -3.37 2.39
CA TRP A 172 14.44 -3.04 1.01
C TRP A 172 15.01 -1.66 0.71
N LYS A 173 15.77 -1.54 -0.38
CA LYS A 173 16.13 -0.25 -0.97
C LYS A 173 15.11 0.09 -2.06
N PRO A 174 14.92 1.36 -2.44
CA PRO A 174 14.05 1.71 -3.56
C PRO A 174 14.35 0.84 -4.81
N GLY A 175 13.36 0.10 -5.30
CA GLY A 175 13.49 -0.86 -6.40
C GLY A 175 13.99 -2.26 -6.04
N GLY A 176 14.36 -2.48 -4.77
CA GLY A 176 14.78 -3.77 -4.24
C GLY A 176 16.19 -4.21 -4.66
N PRO A 177 16.50 -5.51 -4.52
CA PRO A 177 15.72 -6.53 -3.80
C PRO A 177 15.85 -6.42 -2.27
N TRP A 178 15.14 -7.27 -1.53
CA TRP A 178 15.38 -7.47 -0.10
C TRP A 178 16.78 -8.04 0.14
N SER A 179 17.54 -7.39 1.01
CA SER A 179 18.89 -7.82 1.41
C SER A 179 18.99 -7.88 2.94
N GLU A 180 19.97 -8.60 3.47
CA GLU A 180 20.23 -8.58 4.91
C GLU A 180 20.47 -7.14 5.37
N ALA A 181 19.81 -6.73 6.45
CA ALA A 181 20.06 -5.44 7.04
C ALA A 181 21.50 -5.43 7.57
N ARG A 182 22.40 -4.63 6.98
CA ARG A 182 23.73 -4.46 7.58
C ARG A 182 23.53 -3.89 8.98
N SER A 183 24.02 -4.61 9.98
CA SER A 183 24.16 -4.11 11.35
C SER A 183 24.77 -2.71 11.27
N ARG A 184 24.04 -1.69 11.71
CA ARG A 184 24.66 -0.38 11.92
C ARG A 184 25.74 -0.58 13.00
N PRO A 185 26.99 -0.15 12.75
CA PRO A 185 28.04 -0.18 13.77
C PRO A 185 27.68 0.74 14.94
#